data_AF-A0AA97F8Y6-F1
#
_entry.id   AF-A0AA97F8Y6-F1
#
_cell.length_a   1.000
_cell.length_b   1.000
_cell.length_c   1.000
_cell.angle_alpha   90.00
_cell.angle_beta   90.00
_cell.angle_gamma   90.00
#
_symmetry.space_group_name_H-M   'P 1'
#
loop_
_entity.id
_entity.type
_entity.pdbx_description
1 polymer ?
#
loop_
_entity_poly.entity_id
_entity_poly.type
_entity_poly.pdbx_seq_one_letter_code
_entity_poly.pdbx_strand_id
1 'polypeptide(L)'
;MSNDKKPGISRGRKAAAGSLAAIVGFSAAASLFVLVPKDESGRTVEVELADDGKPTVTHIRGKQYLKAYLDVAGIPTACDGIIKNIKMGQTFTEEQCAAKLERELVIHARGVMRCTPAFRNHPDKEAIGDTIAATVSLTYNIGIGGYCGSSAARAFNRGDWRHACDRFLPWNKARVRGRLRVVRGLKLRRERERKLCLKSIA
;
A
#
# COMPACT_ATOMS: atom_id res chain seq x y z
N MET A 1 12.71 -19.16 47.97
CA MET A 1 12.91 -19.88 46.68
C MET A 1 12.04 -19.18 45.64
N SER A 2 12.63 -18.21 44.93
CA SER A 2 11.95 -17.45 43.88
C SER A 2 11.68 -18.37 42.69
N ASN A 3 10.42 -18.44 42.29
CA ASN A 3 9.98 -19.22 41.15
C ASN A 3 10.08 -18.32 39.90
N ASP A 4 11.21 -18.41 39.20
CA ASP A 4 11.43 -17.74 37.92
C ASP A 4 10.46 -18.27 36.87
N LYS A 5 9.37 -17.52 36.63
CA LYS A 5 8.57 -17.68 35.42
C LYS A 5 9.42 -17.26 34.22
N LYS A 6 9.94 -18.25 33.49
CA LYS A 6 10.48 -18.05 32.14
C LYS A 6 9.47 -17.28 31.29
N PRO A 7 9.88 -16.23 30.55
CA PRO A 7 9.00 -15.54 29.62
C PRO A 7 8.57 -16.53 28.54
N GLY A 8 7.26 -16.64 28.36
CA GLY A 8 6.66 -17.52 27.35
C GLY A 8 7.19 -17.18 25.96
N ILE A 9 7.62 -18.20 25.25
CA ILE A 9 7.95 -18.17 23.82
C ILE A 9 6.79 -17.47 23.10
N SER A 10 7.04 -16.30 22.50
CA SER A 10 6.01 -15.57 21.74
C SER A 10 5.51 -16.48 20.62
N ARG A 11 4.22 -16.84 20.65
CA ARG A 11 3.60 -17.50 19.50
C ARG A 11 3.78 -16.58 18.29
N GLY A 12 4.49 -17.05 17.26
CA GLY A 12 4.75 -16.25 16.07
C GLY A 12 3.43 -15.76 15.46
N ARG A 13 3.39 -14.48 15.06
CA ARG A 13 2.23 -13.87 14.40
C ARG A 13 1.77 -14.75 13.23
N LYS A 14 0.46 -14.97 13.09
CA LYS A 14 -0.11 -15.82 12.04
C LYS A 14 -1.25 -15.10 11.34
N ALA A 15 -0.93 -14.47 10.22
CA ALA A 15 -1.92 -13.76 9.41
C ALA A 15 -3.05 -14.68 8.92
N ALA A 16 -4.27 -14.17 8.90
CA ALA A 16 -5.43 -14.85 8.34
C ALA A 16 -5.26 -15.10 6.84
N ALA A 17 -5.71 -16.26 6.36
CA ALA A 17 -5.60 -16.61 4.95
C ALA A 17 -6.25 -15.55 4.05
N GLY A 18 -5.48 -15.02 3.11
CA GLY A 18 -5.95 -14.01 2.15
C GLY A 18 -5.96 -12.56 2.64
N SER A 19 -5.57 -12.29 3.89
CA SER A 19 -5.33 -10.91 4.37
C SER A 19 -4.16 -10.25 3.65
N LEU A 20 -4.04 -8.93 3.76
CA LEU A 20 -2.90 -8.22 3.18
C LEU A 20 -1.58 -8.72 3.77
N ALA A 21 -1.51 -8.86 5.10
CA ALA A 21 -0.30 -9.34 5.79
C ALA A 21 0.11 -10.75 5.34
N ALA A 22 -0.85 -11.65 5.06
CA ALA A 22 -0.53 -12.98 4.54
C ALA A 22 0.10 -12.96 3.13
N ILE A 23 -0.18 -11.92 2.34
CA ILE A 23 0.32 -11.79 0.97
C ILE A 23 1.69 -11.10 0.96
N VAL A 24 1.84 -10.00 1.70
CA VAL A 24 3.00 -9.11 1.60
C VAL A 24 3.93 -9.11 2.82
N GLY A 25 3.54 -9.76 3.92
CA GLY A 25 4.20 -9.62 5.22
C GLY A 25 3.59 -8.52 6.09
N PHE A 26 3.82 -8.56 7.40
CA PHE A 26 3.30 -7.62 8.37
C PHE A 26 3.90 -6.21 8.20
N SER A 27 5.22 -6.12 8.00
CA SER A 27 5.90 -4.83 7.81
C SER A 27 5.36 -4.07 6.59
N ALA A 28 5.22 -4.78 5.47
CA ALA A 28 4.70 -4.21 4.24
C ALA A 28 3.22 -3.82 4.36
N ALA A 29 2.40 -4.67 4.99
CA ALA A 29 0.98 -4.38 5.22
C ALA A 29 0.80 -3.12 6.08
N ALA A 30 1.51 -3.02 7.21
CA ALA A 30 1.44 -1.85 8.09
C ALA A 30 1.85 -0.57 7.35
N SER A 31 2.96 -0.63 6.59
CA SER A 31 3.43 0.49 5.78
C SER A 31 2.38 0.95 4.77
N LEU A 32 1.68 0.04 4.11
CA LEU A 32 0.63 0.38 3.14
C LEU A 32 -0.56 1.12 3.78
N PHE A 33 -1.00 0.70 4.97
CA PHE A 33 -2.06 1.39 5.71
C PHE A 33 -1.66 2.80 6.19
N VAL A 34 -0.37 3.10 6.28
CA VAL A 34 0.13 4.46 6.57
C VAL A 34 0.28 5.29 5.29
N LEU A 35 0.92 4.72 4.27
CA LEU A 35 1.30 5.44 3.05
C LEU A 35 0.09 5.83 2.20
N VAL A 36 -0.87 4.93 2.03
CA VAL A 36 -1.97 5.14 1.09
C VAL A 36 -2.92 6.24 1.56
N PRO A 37 -3.39 6.29 2.82
CA PRO A 37 -4.12 7.45 3.32
C PRO A 37 -3.35 8.76 3.16
N LYS A 38 -2.03 8.74 3.39
CA LYS A 38 -1.20 9.93 3.26
C LYS A 38 -1.13 10.43 1.83
N ASP A 39 -0.99 9.52 0.87
CA ASP A 39 -0.81 9.85 -0.54
C ASP A 39 -2.13 10.18 -1.25
N GLU A 40 -3.24 9.56 -0.86
CA GLU A 40 -4.55 9.76 -1.51
C GLU A 40 -5.31 10.97 -0.94
N SER A 41 -5.27 11.19 0.38
CA SER A 41 -6.08 12.23 1.04
C SER A 41 -5.28 13.21 1.89
N GLY A 42 -3.98 12.97 2.08
CA GLY A 42 -3.16 13.74 3.02
C GLY A 42 -3.36 13.33 4.48
N ARG A 43 -4.25 12.36 4.75
CA ARG A 43 -4.59 11.88 6.09
C ARG A 43 -3.37 11.25 6.74
N THR A 44 -3.13 11.61 8.00
CA THR A 44 -2.08 11.01 8.82
C THR A 44 -2.78 10.11 9.84
N VAL A 45 -2.28 8.89 9.95
CA VAL A 45 -2.87 7.81 10.73
C VAL A 45 -1.80 7.11 11.55
N GLU A 46 -2.24 6.48 12.62
CA GLU A 46 -1.52 5.42 13.31
C GLU A 46 -2.12 4.07 12.92
N VAL A 47 -1.29 3.04 12.83
CA VAL A 47 -1.70 1.70 12.38
C VAL A 47 -1.17 0.66 13.33
N GLU A 48 -2.07 -0.18 13.82
CA GLU A 48 -1.75 -1.40 14.53
C GLU A 48 -2.26 -2.60 13.74
N LEU A 49 -1.45 -3.65 13.63
CA LEU A 49 -1.89 -4.92 13.06
C LEU A 49 -2.05 -5.94 14.19
N ALA A 50 -3.24 -6.53 14.29
CA ALA A 50 -3.47 -7.69 15.13
C ALA A 50 -2.67 -8.91 14.61
N ASP A 51 -2.57 -9.97 15.41
CA ASP A 51 -1.80 -11.17 15.06
C ASP A 51 -2.31 -11.90 13.81
N ASP A 52 -3.60 -11.71 13.47
CA ASP A 52 -4.25 -12.19 12.25
C ASP A 52 -4.04 -11.27 11.03
N GLY A 53 -3.33 -10.15 11.22
CA GLY A 53 -3.06 -9.15 10.19
C GLY A 53 -4.17 -8.14 10.00
N LYS A 54 -5.25 -8.19 10.79
CA LYS A 54 -6.32 -7.19 10.72
C LYS A 54 -5.81 -5.82 11.17
N PRO A 55 -6.07 -4.75 10.39
CA PRO A 55 -5.64 -3.41 10.75
C PRO A 55 -6.62 -2.70 11.68
N THR A 56 -6.07 -2.00 12.66
CA THR A 56 -6.71 -0.85 13.32
C THR A 56 -6.04 0.40 12.78
N VAL A 57 -6.82 1.31 12.21
CA VAL A 57 -6.32 2.57 11.62
C VAL A 57 -6.95 3.73 12.37
N THR A 58 -6.14 4.45 13.12
CA THR A 58 -6.58 5.57 13.96
C THR A 58 -6.23 6.89 13.29
N HIS A 59 -7.22 7.78 13.12
CA HIS A 59 -6.95 9.12 12.62
C HIS A 59 -6.10 9.94 13.60
N ILE A 60 -5.05 10.60 13.08
CA ILE A 60 -4.23 11.56 13.83
C ILE A 60 -4.52 12.99 13.39
N ARG A 61 -4.42 13.27 12.08
CA ARG A 61 -4.68 14.61 11.53
C ARG A 61 -4.92 14.62 10.02
N GLY A 62 -5.43 15.74 9.52
CA GLY A 62 -5.72 15.96 8.10
C GLY A 62 -7.17 15.70 7.76
N LYS A 63 -7.52 15.69 6.47
CA LYS A 63 -8.90 15.45 6.05
C LYS A 63 -9.25 13.97 6.23
N GLN A 64 -10.43 13.69 6.77
CA GLN A 64 -10.98 12.35 6.91
C GLN A 64 -12.30 12.29 6.15
N TYR A 65 -12.38 11.43 5.14
CA TYR A 65 -13.50 11.36 4.21
C TYR A 65 -14.49 10.23 4.56
N LEU A 66 -15.05 10.27 5.77
CA LEU A 66 -15.98 9.24 6.25
C LEU A 66 -17.36 9.29 5.58
N LYS A 67 -17.78 10.47 5.12
CA LYS A 67 -19.04 10.67 4.40
C LYS A 67 -18.79 10.64 2.88
N ALA A 68 -19.67 9.97 2.14
CA ALA A 68 -19.61 9.94 0.69
C ALA A 68 -19.75 11.36 0.11
N TYR A 69 -18.88 11.70 -0.84
CA TYR A 69 -18.82 12.96 -1.57
C TYR A 69 -18.68 12.70 -3.08
N LEU A 70 -18.94 13.71 -3.91
CA LEU A 70 -18.63 13.64 -5.34
C LEU A 70 -17.22 14.17 -5.57
N ASP A 71 -16.38 13.38 -6.24
CA ASP A 71 -15.05 13.84 -6.65
C ASP A 71 -15.13 14.88 -7.80
N VAL A 72 -13.97 15.33 -8.27
CA VAL A 72 -13.88 16.30 -9.38
C VAL A 72 -14.43 15.79 -10.71
N ALA A 73 -14.62 14.47 -10.85
CA ALA A 73 -15.22 13.82 -12.00
C ALA A 73 -16.71 13.48 -11.77
N GLY A 74 -17.30 13.88 -10.63
CA GLY A 74 -18.68 13.60 -10.29
C GLY A 74 -18.93 12.15 -9.83
N ILE A 75 -17.90 11.43 -9.41
CA ILE A 75 -17.99 10.03 -8.99
C ILE A 75 -18.18 9.96 -7.46
N PRO A 76 -19.20 9.23 -6.95
CA PRO A 76 -19.35 8.96 -5.53
C PRO A 76 -18.09 8.30 -4.94
N THR A 77 -17.50 8.98 -3.97
CA THR A 77 -16.21 8.65 -3.36
C THR A 77 -16.31 8.75 -1.85
N ALA A 78 -15.69 7.84 -1.11
CA ALA A 78 -15.52 7.90 0.34
C ALA A 78 -14.18 7.28 0.73
N CYS A 79 -13.80 7.32 2.02
CA CYS A 79 -12.62 6.63 2.55
C CYS A 79 -11.36 6.84 1.71
N ASP A 80 -10.66 7.97 1.84
CA ASP A 80 -9.37 8.22 1.16
C ASP A 80 -9.31 7.82 -0.34
N GLY A 81 -10.40 8.05 -1.09
CA GLY A 81 -10.42 7.84 -2.55
C GLY A 81 -11.04 6.53 -3.03
N ILE A 82 -11.74 5.78 -2.18
CA ILE A 82 -12.48 4.58 -2.62
C ILE A 82 -13.77 4.98 -3.35
N ILE A 83 -13.92 4.47 -4.57
CA ILE A 83 -15.12 4.69 -5.42
C ILE A 83 -16.02 3.45 -5.51
N LYS A 84 -15.47 2.25 -5.27
CA LYS A 84 -16.21 1.00 -5.49
C LYS A 84 -17.31 0.83 -4.45
N ASN A 85 -18.53 0.59 -4.94
CA ASN A 85 -19.72 0.38 -4.13
C ASN A 85 -20.01 1.52 -3.15
N ILE A 86 -19.70 2.77 -3.56
CA ILE A 86 -20.07 3.97 -2.83
C ILE A 86 -21.32 4.59 -3.46
N LYS A 87 -22.27 4.96 -2.60
CA LYS A 87 -23.49 5.67 -2.96
C LYS A 87 -23.57 6.95 -2.13
N MET A 88 -24.16 7.99 -2.70
CA MET A 88 -24.38 9.25 -1.97
C MET A 88 -25.26 9.03 -0.74
N GLY A 89 -24.97 9.76 0.33
CA GLY A 89 -25.66 9.65 1.62
C GLY A 89 -25.06 8.61 2.58
N GLN A 90 -24.14 7.77 2.13
CA GLN A 90 -23.44 6.83 3.01
C GLN A 90 -22.43 7.53 3.93
N THR A 91 -22.32 7.03 5.16
CA THR A 91 -21.28 7.38 6.13
C THR A 91 -20.62 6.09 6.61
N PHE A 92 -19.30 6.12 6.78
CA PHE A 92 -18.49 4.97 7.18
C PHE A 92 -17.76 5.22 8.49
N THR A 93 -17.45 4.16 9.22
CA THR A 93 -16.50 4.21 10.34
C THR A 93 -15.06 4.06 9.85
N GLU A 94 -14.07 4.31 10.72
CA GLU A 94 -12.65 4.10 10.37
C GLU A 94 -12.38 2.64 10.04
N GLU A 95 -12.97 1.70 10.79
CA GLU A 95 -12.82 0.26 10.57
C GLU A 95 -13.42 -0.15 9.23
N GLN A 96 -14.57 0.42 8.84
CA GLN A 96 -15.17 0.18 7.54
C GLN A 96 -14.30 0.73 6.40
N CYS A 97 -13.69 1.90 6.59
CA CYS A 97 -12.73 2.46 5.63
C CYS A 97 -11.44 1.62 5.55
N ALA A 98 -10.90 1.16 6.68
CA ALA A 98 -9.74 0.29 6.73
C ALA A 98 -10.00 -1.04 6.00
N ALA A 99 -11.17 -1.67 6.23
CA ALA A 99 -11.56 -2.88 5.54
C ALA A 99 -11.76 -2.67 4.02
N LYS A 100 -12.28 -1.51 3.60
CA LYS A 100 -12.37 -1.15 2.18
C LYS A 100 -10.98 -1.00 1.55
N LEU A 101 -10.08 -0.29 2.24
CA LEU A 101 -8.70 -0.10 1.80
C LEU A 101 -7.96 -1.45 1.71
N GLU A 102 -8.11 -2.32 2.71
CA GLU A 102 -7.48 -3.65 2.69
C GLU A 102 -7.90 -4.46 1.46
N ARG A 103 -9.20 -4.47 1.12
CA ARG A 103 -9.69 -5.19 -0.06
C ARG A 103 -9.02 -4.70 -1.34
N GLU A 104 -8.89 -3.40 -1.51
CA GLU A 104 -8.19 -2.85 -2.68
C GLU A 104 -6.68 -3.20 -2.65
N LEU A 105 -6.04 -3.09 -1.49
CA LEU A 105 -4.62 -3.44 -1.36
C LEU A 105 -4.35 -4.91 -1.63
N VAL A 106 -5.21 -5.81 -1.18
CA VAL A 106 -5.12 -7.26 -1.48
C VAL A 106 -5.19 -7.51 -2.99
N ILE A 107 -6.08 -6.81 -3.72
CA ILE A 107 -6.18 -6.94 -5.18
C ILE A 107 -4.87 -6.50 -5.85
N HIS A 108 -4.33 -5.34 -5.47
CA HIS A 108 -3.10 -4.80 -6.04
C HIS A 108 -1.87 -5.64 -5.65
N ALA A 109 -1.78 -6.08 -4.39
CA ALA A 109 -0.71 -6.94 -3.90
C ALA A 109 -0.69 -8.29 -4.65
N ARG A 110 -1.84 -8.93 -4.87
CA ARG A 110 -1.91 -10.15 -5.70
C ARG A 110 -1.49 -9.87 -7.14
N GLY A 111 -1.83 -8.70 -7.68
CA GLY A 111 -1.33 -8.23 -8.98
C GLY A 111 0.19 -8.19 -9.03
N VAL A 112 0.80 -7.50 -8.07
CA VAL A 112 2.26 -7.38 -7.93
C VAL A 112 2.93 -8.75 -7.79
N MET A 113 2.44 -9.60 -6.90
CA MET A 113 3.00 -10.94 -6.66
C MET A 113 2.89 -11.85 -7.88
N ARG A 114 1.85 -11.69 -8.70
CA ARG A 114 1.67 -12.47 -9.93
C ARG A 114 2.72 -12.12 -10.98
N CYS A 115 3.00 -10.84 -11.20
CA CYS A 115 3.94 -10.40 -12.23
C CYS A 115 5.36 -10.10 -11.72
N THR A 116 5.60 -10.31 -10.42
CA THR A 116 6.94 -10.19 -9.80
C THR A 116 7.32 -11.46 -9.04
N PRO A 117 7.68 -12.56 -9.73
CA PRO A 117 8.11 -13.80 -9.08
C PRO A 117 9.21 -13.62 -8.03
N ALA A 118 10.11 -12.63 -8.21
CA ALA A 118 11.15 -12.28 -7.26
C ALA A 118 10.60 -11.92 -5.85
N PHE A 119 9.40 -11.36 -5.76
CA PHE A 119 8.74 -11.07 -4.48
C PHE A 119 7.95 -12.27 -3.96
N ARG A 120 7.17 -12.90 -4.84
CA ARG A 120 6.32 -14.04 -4.47
C ARG A 120 7.13 -15.16 -3.85
N ASN A 121 8.27 -15.46 -4.48
CA ASN A 121 9.15 -16.57 -4.14
C ASN A 121 10.31 -16.14 -3.21
N HIS A 122 10.34 -14.88 -2.75
CA HIS A 122 11.40 -14.45 -1.83
C HIS A 122 11.30 -15.27 -0.52
N PRO A 123 12.43 -15.82 -0.02
CA PRO A 123 12.42 -16.68 1.17
C PRO A 123 12.00 -15.93 2.43
N ASP A 124 12.29 -14.62 2.49
CA ASP A 124 11.92 -13.75 3.60
C ASP A 124 11.25 -12.48 3.08
N LYS A 125 9.91 -12.43 3.11
CA LYS A 125 9.17 -11.24 2.67
C LYS A 125 9.33 -10.06 3.61
N GLU A 126 9.62 -10.29 4.89
CA GLU A 126 9.79 -9.21 5.86
C GLU A 126 11.09 -8.45 5.58
N ALA A 127 12.16 -9.14 5.19
CA ALA A 127 13.43 -8.51 4.80
C ALA A 127 13.26 -7.51 3.63
N ILE A 128 12.32 -7.76 2.73
CA ILE A 128 12.03 -6.90 1.57
C ILE A 128 10.70 -6.14 1.70
N GLY A 129 10.18 -6.01 2.93
CA GLY A 129 8.85 -5.46 3.20
C GLY A 129 8.68 -4.02 2.68
N ASP A 130 9.70 -3.17 2.84
CA ASP A 130 9.68 -1.79 2.36
C ASP A 130 9.62 -1.74 0.81
N THR A 131 10.37 -2.62 0.13
CA THR A 131 10.31 -2.78 -1.34
C THR A 131 8.94 -3.22 -1.82
N ILE A 132 8.33 -4.21 -1.15
CA ILE A 132 7.00 -4.70 -1.51
C ILE A 132 5.96 -3.60 -1.27
N ALA A 133 5.98 -2.92 -0.11
CA ALA A 133 5.05 -1.85 0.21
C ALA A 133 5.13 -0.69 -0.79
N ALA A 134 6.35 -0.24 -1.13
CA ALA A 134 6.55 0.79 -2.14
C ALA A 134 5.97 0.38 -3.50
N THR A 135 6.19 -0.88 -3.91
CA THR A 135 5.71 -1.40 -5.18
C THR A 135 4.18 -1.54 -5.21
N VAL A 136 3.57 -2.00 -4.13
CA VAL A 136 2.11 -2.09 -4.02
C VAL A 136 1.48 -0.69 -3.99
N SER A 137 2.09 0.30 -3.31
CA SER A 137 1.62 1.69 -3.34
C SER A 137 1.69 2.30 -4.75
N LEU A 138 2.79 2.08 -5.48
CA LEU A 138 2.89 2.50 -6.88
C LEU A 138 1.77 1.86 -7.71
N THR A 139 1.59 0.54 -7.56
CA THR A 139 0.60 -0.25 -8.31
C THR A 139 -0.84 0.19 -7.98
N TYR A 140 -1.13 0.55 -6.74
CA TYR A 140 -2.41 1.13 -6.33
C TYR A 140 -2.72 2.41 -7.13
N ASN A 141 -1.70 3.24 -7.38
CA ASN A 141 -1.88 4.50 -8.10
C ASN A 141 -1.92 4.35 -9.63
N ILE A 142 -1.09 3.48 -10.21
CA ILE A 142 -0.95 3.36 -11.67
C ILE A 142 -1.73 2.17 -12.26
N GLY A 143 -2.34 1.37 -11.40
CA GLY A 143 -3.02 0.13 -11.74
C GLY A 143 -2.08 -1.05 -11.96
N ILE A 144 -2.65 -2.26 -11.84
CA ILE A 144 -1.94 -3.53 -12.01
C ILE A 144 -1.32 -3.65 -13.42
N GLY A 145 -2.07 -3.27 -14.46
CA GLY A 145 -1.57 -3.32 -15.84
C GLY A 145 -0.38 -2.38 -16.07
N GLY A 146 -0.45 -1.16 -15.51
CA GLY A 146 0.63 -0.18 -15.57
C GLY A 146 1.92 -0.70 -14.93
N TYR A 147 1.82 -1.29 -13.75
CA TYR A 147 2.98 -1.89 -13.07
C TYR A 147 3.51 -3.13 -13.79
N CYS A 148 2.65 -4.12 -14.11
CA CYS A 148 3.12 -5.39 -14.67
C CYS A 148 3.76 -5.25 -16.05
N GLY A 149 3.35 -4.27 -16.86
CA GLY A 149 4.00 -3.93 -18.14
C GLY A 149 5.24 -3.02 -18.00
N SER A 150 5.57 -2.58 -16.79
CA SER A 150 6.61 -1.57 -16.57
C SER A 150 8.03 -2.12 -16.69
N SER A 151 8.97 -1.22 -16.90
CA SER A 151 10.41 -1.52 -16.73
C SER A 151 10.79 -1.86 -15.29
N ALA A 152 10.00 -1.45 -14.28
CA ALA A 152 10.28 -1.74 -12.88
C ALA A 152 10.02 -3.23 -12.58
N ALA A 153 8.87 -3.77 -12.99
CA ALA A 153 8.57 -5.20 -12.83
C ALA A 153 9.62 -6.09 -13.53
N ARG A 154 10.00 -5.72 -14.77
CA ARG A 154 11.09 -6.38 -15.50
C ARG A 154 12.44 -6.30 -14.80
N ALA A 155 12.69 -5.26 -14.00
CA ALA A 155 13.94 -5.07 -13.28
C ALA A 155 14.02 -5.90 -12.00
N PHE A 156 12.94 -5.95 -11.23
CA PHE A 156 12.88 -6.87 -10.09
C PHE A 156 13.06 -8.33 -10.52
N ASN A 157 12.41 -8.74 -11.61
CA ASN A 157 12.47 -10.13 -12.09
C ASN A 157 13.84 -10.56 -12.63
N ARG A 158 14.72 -9.62 -12.99
CA ARG A 158 16.10 -9.90 -13.40
C ARG A 158 17.12 -9.66 -12.28
N GLY A 159 16.66 -9.38 -11.05
CA GLY A 159 17.56 -9.14 -9.91
C GLY A 159 18.21 -7.76 -9.88
N ASP A 160 17.72 -6.80 -10.65
CA ASP A 160 18.25 -5.43 -10.69
C ASP A 160 17.38 -4.49 -9.83
N TRP A 161 17.44 -4.71 -8.51
CA TRP A 161 16.50 -4.15 -7.54
C TRP A 161 16.63 -2.63 -7.40
N ARG A 162 17.86 -2.12 -7.34
CA ARG A 162 18.10 -0.66 -7.26
C ARG A 162 17.53 0.05 -8.48
N HIS A 163 17.83 -0.45 -9.68
CA HIS A 163 17.26 0.11 -10.89
C HIS A 163 15.74 -0.03 -10.91
N ALA A 164 15.17 -1.14 -10.43
CA ALA A 164 13.73 -1.31 -10.36
C ALA A 164 13.07 -0.19 -9.55
N CYS A 165 13.62 0.16 -8.38
CA CYS A 165 13.17 1.30 -7.59
C CYS A 165 13.34 2.64 -8.33
N ASP A 166 14.42 2.84 -9.08
CA ASP A 166 14.62 4.05 -9.91
C ASP A 166 13.55 4.20 -10.99
N ARG A 167 13.03 3.09 -11.51
CA ARG A 167 11.97 3.07 -12.53
C ARG A 167 10.59 3.45 -11.99
N PHE A 168 10.46 3.85 -10.73
CA PHE A 168 9.25 4.46 -10.18
C PHE A 168 9.12 5.92 -10.61
N LEU A 169 10.25 6.64 -10.71
CA LEU A 169 10.29 8.09 -10.96
C LEU A 169 9.58 8.56 -12.24
N PRO A 170 9.63 7.82 -13.38
CA PRO A 170 8.94 8.23 -14.60
C PRO A 170 7.41 8.23 -14.51
N TRP A 171 6.81 7.55 -13.51
CA TRP A 171 5.36 7.49 -13.28
C TRP A 171 4.83 8.74 -12.58
N ASN A 172 5.22 9.91 -13.10
CA ASN A 172 4.93 11.23 -12.53
C ASN A 172 4.07 12.12 -13.45
N LYS A 173 3.51 11.57 -14.53
CA LYS A 173 2.77 12.32 -15.53
C LYS A 173 1.28 11.96 -15.53
N ALA A 174 0.43 12.96 -15.78
CA ALA A 174 -1.00 12.78 -16.07
C ALA A 174 -1.42 13.68 -17.24
N ARG A 175 -2.58 13.40 -17.84
CA ARG A 175 -3.16 14.27 -18.87
C ARG A 175 -3.78 15.50 -18.21
N VAL A 176 -3.22 16.67 -18.48
CA VAL A 176 -3.74 17.97 -18.04
C VAL A 176 -4.08 18.77 -19.29
N ARG A 177 -5.39 19.05 -19.47
CA ARG A 177 -5.92 19.68 -20.69
C ARG A 177 -5.48 18.94 -21.97
N GLY A 178 -5.68 17.61 -21.96
CA GLY A 178 -5.35 16.72 -23.09
C GLY A 178 -3.86 16.35 -23.25
N ARG A 179 -2.93 17.10 -22.64
CA ARG A 179 -1.48 16.90 -22.81
C ARG A 179 -0.88 16.18 -21.61
N LEU A 180 0.02 15.23 -21.87
CA LEU A 180 0.76 14.52 -20.83
C LEU A 180 1.80 15.46 -20.20
N ARG A 181 1.66 15.77 -18.91
CA ARG A 181 2.55 16.69 -18.18
C ARG A 181 2.97 16.09 -16.86
N VAL A 182 4.16 16.44 -16.39
CA VAL A 182 4.61 16.11 -15.02
C VAL A 182 3.69 16.80 -14.02
N VAL A 183 3.20 16.05 -13.05
CA VAL A 183 2.38 16.54 -11.94
C VAL A 183 3.22 16.52 -10.68
N ARG A 184 3.35 17.68 -10.02
CA ARG A 184 4.17 17.84 -8.81
C ARG A 184 3.80 16.83 -7.72
N GLY A 185 2.51 16.60 -7.48
CA GLY A 185 2.03 15.62 -6.51
C GLY A 185 2.52 14.20 -6.80
N LEU A 186 2.40 13.76 -8.07
CA LEU A 186 2.88 12.44 -8.48
C LEU A 186 4.41 12.34 -8.37
N LYS A 187 5.15 13.38 -8.79
CA LYS A 187 6.62 13.42 -8.65
C LYS A 187 7.05 13.17 -7.20
N LEU A 188 6.50 13.94 -6.26
CA LEU A 188 6.82 13.83 -4.84
C LEU A 188 6.42 12.45 -4.27
N ARG A 189 5.31 11.88 -4.73
CA ARG A 189 4.89 10.52 -4.37
C ARG A 189 5.90 9.48 -4.85
N ARG A 190 6.31 9.53 -6.12
CA ARG A 190 7.32 8.61 -6.69
C ARG A 190 8.66 8.71 -5.97
N GLU A 191 9.07 9.91 -5.55
CA GLU A 191 10.28 10.11 -4.75
C GLU A 191 10.20 9.43 -3.38
N ARG A 192 9.05 9.53 -2.69
CA ARG A 192 8.81 8.83 -1.42
C ARG A 192 8.78 7.32 -1.60
N GLU A 193 8.06 6.82 -2.60
CA GLU A 193 7.97 5.39 -2.89
C GLU A 193 9.35 4.83 -3.28
N ARG A 194 10.13 5.52 -4.12
CA ARG A 194 11.51 5.11 -4.43
C ARG A 194 12.37 5.09 -3.17
N LYS A 195 12.29 6.12 -2.33
CA LYS A 195 13.07 6.18 -1.08
C LYS A 195 12.75 4.99 -0.19
N LEU A 196 11.47 4.66 -0.02
CA LEU A 196 11.04 3.47 0.72
C LEU A 196 11.56 2.19 0.08
N CYS A 197 11.38 2.04 -1.23
CA CYS A 197 11.82 0.88 -2.01
C CYS A 197 13.30 0.55 -1.79
N LEU A 198 14.15 1.57 -1.68
CA LEU A 198 15.59 1.39 -1.47
C LEU A 198 15.98 1.00 -0.04
N LYS A 199 15.10 1.13 0.97
CA LYS A 199 15.46 0.88 2.37
C LYS A 199 15.78 -0.59 2.66
N SER A 200 15.11 -1.52 2.00
CA SER A 200 15.40 -2.96 2.13
C SER A 200 16.55 -3.44 1.24
N ILE A 201 17.13 -2.57 0.40
CA ILE A 201 18.20 -2.91 -0.55
C ILE A 201 19.54 -2.29 -0.12
N ALA A 202 19.49 -1.31 0.80
CA ALA A 202 20.64 -0.56 1.27
C ALA A 202 21.48 -1.35 2.29
#